data_AF-A0A558BKA2-F1
#
_entry.id   AF-A0A558BKA2-F1
#
_cell.length_a   1.000
_cell.length_b   1.000
_cell.length_c   1.000
_cell.angle_alpha   90.00
_cell.angle_beta   90.00
_cell.angle_gamma   90.00
#
_symmetry.space_group_name_H-M   'P 1'
#
loop_
_entity.id
_entity.type
_entity.pdbx_description
1 polymer ?
#
loop_
_entity_poly.entity_id
_entity_poly.type
_entity_poly.pdbx_seq_one_letter_code
_entity_poly.pdbx_strand_id
1 'polypeptide(L)'
;MHPVKIDLTLTPEGRHLAFSKELLEVAHVFRRVGGAAGPWQQVAVNTRSPYLDTDVFAPGTQLEYYVQHETQQGAAEARSHLVSTTLP
;
A
#
# COMPACT_ATOMS: atom_id res chain seq x y z
N MET A 1 3.76 0.62 -23.04
CA MET A 1 3.50 0.27 -21.62
C MET A 1 2.03 0.53 -21.35
N HIS A 2 1.25 -0.49 -21.04
CA HIS A 2 -0.11 -0.27 -20.52
C HIS A 2 0.05 0.21 -19.08
N PRO A 3 -0.57 1.33 -18.67
CA PRO A 3 -0.57 1.70 -17.27
C PRO A 3 -1.38 0.64 -16.50
N VAL A 4 -0.68 -0.23 -15.78
CA VAL A 4 -1.33 -1.14 -14.83
C VAL A 4 -1.96 -0.27 -13.76
N LYS A 5 -3.28 -0.21 -13.76
CA LYS A 5 -4.05 0.56 -12.79
C LYS A 5 -4.27 -0.32 -11.57
N ILE A 6 -3.49 -0.06 -10.52
CA ILE A 6 -3.65 -0.73 -9.23
C ILE A 6 -4.75 0.03 -8.46
N ASP A 7 -5.94 -0.56 -8.39
CA ASP A 7 -7.06 0.00 -7.64
C ASP A 7 -6.89 -0.33 -6.16
N LEU A 8 -6.34 0.63 -5.40
CA LEU A 8 -6.17 0.54 -3.95
C LEU A 8 -7.39 1.11 -3.22
N THR A 9 -7.99 0.34 -2.32
CA THR A 9 -9.11 0.80 -1.48
C THR A 9 -8.79 0.61 0.00
N LEU A 10 -9.08 1.63 0.80
CA LEU A 10 -8.97 1.61 2.26
C LEU A 10 -10.36 1.35 2.87
N THR A 11 -10.51 0.32 3.70
CA THR A 11 -11.81 0.02 4.33
C THR A 11 -12.09 0.91 5.56
N PRO A 12 -13.36 1.01 6.01
CA PRO A 12 -13.75 1.89 7.10
C PRO A 12 -13.06 1.62 8.44
N GLU A 13 -12.60 0.38 8.67
CA GLU A 13 -11.82 0.05 9.88
C GLU A 13 -10.43 0.74 9.89
N GLY A 14 -10.02 1.33 8.76
CA GLY A 14 -8.70 1.89 8.55
C GLY A 14 -7.63 0.79 8.52
N ARG A 15 -6.59 0.97 7.72
CA ARG A 15 -5.44 0.03 7.64
C ARG A 15 -5.69 -1.31 6.92
N HIS A 16 -6.88 -1.55 6.40
CA HIS A 16 -7.14 -2.69 5.52
C HIS A 16 -7.18 -2.24 4.06
N LEU A 17 -6.30 -2.83 3.26
CA LEU A 17 -5.92 -2.40 1.92
C LEU A 17 -6.29 -3.51 0.93
N ALA A 18 -7.30 -3.24 0.09
CA ALA A 18 -7.67 -4.10 -1.03
C ALA A 18 -7.03 -3.59 -2.32
N PHE A 19 -6.46 -4.49 -3.13
CA PHE A 19 -5.80 -4.16 -4.40
C PHE A 19 -5.85 -5.33 -5.38
N SER A 20 -5.97 -5.03 -6.67
CA SER A 20 -5.89 -6.01 -7.76
C SER A 20 -4.45 -6.21 -8.20
N LYS A 21 -4.09 -7.44 -8.57
CA LYS A 21 -2.83 -7.77 -9.25
C LYS A 21 -3.05 -8.83 -10.33
N GLU A 22 -2.21 -8.80 -11.36
CA GLU A 22 -2.15 -9.87 -12.35
C GLU A 22 -1.43 -11.10 -11.80
N LEU A 23 -1.64 -12.27 -12.43
CA LEU A 23 -1.28 -13.60 -11.92
C LEU A 23 0.18 -13.75 -11.45
N LEU A 24 1.13 -13.09 -12.11
CA LEU A 24 2.56 -13.25 -11.84
C LEU A 24 3.20 -12.05 -11.12
N GLU A 25 2.43 -11.00 -10.85
CA GLU A 25 2.94 -9.80 -10.21
C GLU A 25 3.20 -10.03 -8.72
N VAL A 26 4.31 -9.45 -8.25
CA VAL A 26 4.67 -9.35 -6.84
C VAL A 26 4.15 -8.02 -6.32
N ALA A 27 3.35 -8.02 -5.25
CA ALA A 27 2.80 -6.80 -4.67
C ALA A 27 3.49 -6.47 -3.35
N HIS A 28 4.04 -5.26 -3.25
CA HIS A 28 4.62 -4.71 -2.02
C HIS A 28 3.78 -3.55 -1.52
N VAL A 29 3.59 -3.45 -0.21
CA VAL A 29 2.87 -2.34 0.42
C VAL A 29 3.86 -1.43 1.09
N PHE A 30 3.74 -0.14 0.81
CA PHE A 30 4.52 0.92 1.42
C PHE A 30 3.61 1.83 2.23
N ARG A 31 4.13 2.32 3.36
CA ARG A 31 3.45 3.23 4.27
C ARG A 31 4.36 4.38 4.64
N ARG A 32 3.81 5.58 4.80
CA ARG A 32 4.46 6.67 5.54
C ARG A 32 3.58 7.11 6.71
N VAL A 33 4.22 7.56 7.77
CA VAL A 33 3.60 7.97 9.03
C VAL A 33 3.82 9.48 9.23
N GLY A 34 2.79 10.21 9.64
CA GLY A 34 2.89 11.66 9.90
C GLY A 34 2.77 12.53 8.65
N GLY A 35 2.15 12.02 7.58
CA GLY A 35 1.88 12.77 6.36
C GLY A 35 3.09 12.88 5.41
N ALA A 36 3.09 13.92 4.57
CA ALA A 36 4.04 14.07 3.47
C ALA A 36 5.52 14.22 3.87
N ALA A 37 5.80 14.55 5.13
CA ALA A 37 7.15 14.68 5.65
C ALA A 37 7.75 13.33 6.13
N GLY A 38 6.92 12.29 6.28
CA GLY A 38 7.36 10.98 6.76
C GLY A 38 8.09 10.17 5.68
N PRO A 39 9.13 9.39 6.05
CA PRO A 39 9.76 8.46 5.10
C PRO A 39 8.80 7.32 4.74
N TRP A 40 8.88 6.86 3.49
CA TRP A 40 8.20 5.62 3.09
C TRP A 40 8.93 4.41 3.66
N GLN A 41 8.16 3.50 4.24
CA GLN A 41 8.59 2.22 4.76
C GLN A 41 7.87 1.11 4.01
N GLN A 42 8.61 0.08 3.59
CA GLN A 42 8.03 -1.14 3.05
C GLN A 42 7.50 -1.99 4.21
N VAL A 43 6.18 -2.09 4.33
CA VAL A 43 5.52 -2.75 5.47
C VAL A 43 5.08 -4.17 5.12
N ALA A 44 4.96 -4.49 3.83
CA ALA A 44 4.69 -5.85 3.39
C ALA A 44 5.42 -6.17 2.06
N VAL A 45 5.94 -7.39 1.97
CA VAL A 45 6.70 -7.89 0.81
C VAL A 45 5.94 -9.05 0.18
N ASN A 46 5.72 -9.00 -1.14
CA ASN A 46 4.98 -10.03 -1.89
C ASN A 46 3.67 -10.45 -1.20
N THR A 47 2.91 -9.45 -0.77
CA THR A 47 1.69 -9.66 0.00
C THR A 47 0.51 -9.98 -0.90
N ARG A 48 -0.51 -10.61 -0.31
CA ARG A 48 -1.79 -10.87 -0.98
C ARG A 48 -2.78 -9.79 -0.62
N SER A 49 -3.77 -9.63 -1.48
CA SER A 49 -4.94 -8.82 -1.16
C SER A 49 -6.01 -9.68 -0.48
N PRO A 50 -6.69 -9.17 0.56
CA PRO A 50 -6.42 -7.88 1.19
C PRO A 50 -5.28 -7.94 2.21
N TYR A 51 -4.61 -6.81 2.42
CA TYR A 51 -3.56 -6.64 3.42
C TYR A 51 -4.08 -5.82 4.60
N LEU A 52 -3.78 -6.25 5.83
CA LEU A 52 -4.10 -5.51 7.05
C LEU A 52 -2.79 -5.04 7.71
N ASP A 53 -2.65 -3.73 7.88
CA ASP A 53 -1.57 -3.15 8.66
C ASP A 53 -1.92 -3.22 10.17
N THR A 54 -1.12 -4.01 10.89
CA THR A 54 -1.33 -4.35 12.31
C THR A 54 -0.43 -3.56 13.25
N ASP A 55 0.42 -2.67 12.72
CA ASP A 55 1.28 -1.84 13.56
C ASP A 55 0.46 -0.90 14.47
N VAL A 56 1.03 -0.59 15.63
CA VAL A 56 0.41 0.25 16.65
C VAL A 56 0.87 1.68 16.50
N PHE A 57 -0.08 2.61 16.48
CA PHE A 57 0.16 4.05 16.37
C PHE A 57 -0.69 4.82 17.37
N ALA A 58 -0.30 6.05 17.67
CA ALA A 58 -1.11 6.93 18.49
C ALA A 58 -2.39 7.36 17.75
N PRO A 59 -3.50 7.59 18.46
CA PRO A 59 -4.69 8.25 17.90
C PRO A 59 -4.34 9.57 17.19
N GLY A 60 -5.06 9.89 16.12
CA GLY A 60 -4.79 11.08 15.29
C GLY A 60 -3.57 10.97 14.38
N THR A 61 -2.85 9.84 14.38
CA THR A 61 -1.74 9.61 13.45
C THR A 61 -2.28 9.52 12.03
N GLN A 62 -1.72 10.34 11.14
CA GLN A 62 -1.97 10.25 9.70
C GLN A 62 -1.08 9.18 9.08
N LEU A 63 -1.71 8.25 8.36
CA LEU A 63 -1.06 7.19 7.61
C LEU A 63 -1.38 7.35 6.13
N GLU A 64 -0.39 7.11 5.29
CA GLU A 64 -0.58 7.06 3.84
C GLU A 64 0.05 5.81 3.27
N TYR A 65 -0.59 5.25 2.25
CA TYR A 65 -0.23 3.97 1.67
C TYR A 65 -0.19 4.02 0.15
N TYR A 66 0.68 3.21 -0.43
CA TYR A 66 0.59 2.79 -1.82
C TYR A 66 1.02 1.34 -1.98
N VAL A 67 0.61 0.76 -3.09
CA VAL A 67 1.04 -0.57 -3.53
C VAL A 67 1.94 -0.40 -4.75
N GLN A 68 3.05 -1.14 -4.76
CA GLN A 68 3.95 -1.27 -5.91
C GLN A 68 3.89 -2.70 -6.41
N HIS A 69 3.72 -2.86 -7.72
CA HIS A 69 3.92 -4.14 -8.39
C HIS A 69 5.31 -4.23 -8.96
N GLU A 70 5.90 -5.41 -8.79
CA GLU A 70 7.15 -5.80 -9.43
C GLU A 70 6.92 -7.02 -10.31
N THR A 71 7.66 -7.07 -11.40
CA THR A 71 7.81 -8.30 -12.18
C THR A 71 8.51 -9.36 -11.33
N GLN A 72 8.42 -10.62 -11.75
CA GLN A 72 9.16 -11.72 -11.09
C GLN A 72 10.69 -11.53 -11.10
N GLN A 73 11.20 -10.63 -11.95
CA GLN A 73 12.62 -10.30 -12.06
C GLN A 73 13.02 -9.13 -11.15
N GLY A 74 12.09 -8.60 -10.35
CA GLY A 74 12.32 -7.50 -9.41
C GLY A 74 12.31 -6.11 -10.04
N ALA A 75 11.84 -5.97 -11.28
CA ALA A 75 11.67 -4.66 -11.90
C ALA A 75 10.33 -4.06 -11.49
N ALA A 76 10.34 -2.80 -11.02
CA ALA A 76 9.12 -2.07 -10.71
C ALA A 76 8.28 -1.89 -11.99
N GLU A 77 7.05 -2.39 -11.97
CA GLU A 77 6.13 -2.40 -13.12
C GLU A 77 5.10 -1.28 -13.01
N ALA A 78 4.52 -1.10 -11.82
CA ALA A 78 3.50 -0.09 -11.59
C ALA A 78 3.36 0.32 -10.12
N ARG A 79 2.72 1.47 -9.90
CA ARG A 79 2.39 1.99 -8.56
C ARG A 79 0.94 2.47 -8.53
N SER A 80 0.24 2.17 -7.44
CA SER A 80 -1.11 2.68 -7.20
C SER A 80 -1.13 4.20 -6.97
N HIS A 81 -2.33 4.76 -6.92
CA HIS A 81 -2.56 6.05 -6.28
C HIS A 81 -2.32 5.94 -4.76
N LEU A 82 -2.13 7.08 -4.09
CA LEU A 82 -2.01 7.13 -2.64
C LEU A 82 -3.40 7.08 -2.01
N VAL A 83 -3.54 6.32 -0.94
CA VAL A 83 -4.68 6.41 -0.02
C VAL A 83 -4.20 6.89 1.34
N SER A 84 -5.03 7.68 2.01
CA SER A 84 -4.70 8.26 3.32
C SER A 84 -5.81 7.98 4.33
N THR A 85 -5.42 7.85 5.59
CA THR A 85 -6.35 7.74 6.71
C THR A 85 -5.76 8.40 7.93
N THR A 86 -6.62 8.95 8.78
CA THR A 86 -6.25 9.40 10.12
C THR A 86 -6.83 8.40 11.11
N LEU A 87 -6.00 7.89 12.01
CA LEU A 87 -6.48 6.95 13.02
C LEU A 87 -7.41 7.65 14.02
N PRO A 88 -8.51 7.00 14.44
CA PRO A 88 -9.41 7.53 15.46
C PRO A 88 -8.70 7.71 16.80
#